data_AF-A0A831UGV1-F1
#
_entry.id   AF-A0A831UGV1-F1
#
_cell.length_a   1.000
_cell.length_b   1.000
_cell.length_c   1.000
_cell.angle_alpha   90.00
_cell.angle_beta   90.00
_cell.angle_gamma   90.00
#
_symmetry.space_group_name_H-M   'P 1'
#
loop_
_entity.id
_entity.type
_entity.pdbx_description
1 polymer ?
#
loop_
_entity_poly.entity_id
_entity_poly.type
_entity_poly.pdbx_seq_one_letter_code
_entity_poly.pdbx_strand_id
1 'polypeptide(L)'
;MALLEAGGGVCRAEEIEHYGAMVDRHAGIDECLACHDGSIAKEAVYCLEECSFMSPHSVMRRYPPPGRGAAYRPAESLREAGIALVDGMVVCVSCHNLSNPPPYHLAVDNGASRLCLSCHIQ
;
A
#
# COMPACT_ATOMS: atom_id res chain seq x y z
N MET A 1 31.51 -2.89 33.66
CA MET A 1 30.03 -2.88 33.57
C MET A 1 29.68 -2.26 32.23
N ALA A 2 29.37 -3.10 31.24
CA ALA A 2 28.93 -2.64 29.93
C ALA A 2 27.40 -2.54 29.97
N LEU A 3 26.87 -1.35 29.77
CA LEU A 3 25.45 -1.13 29.51
C LEU A 3 25.24 -1.30 28.00
N LEU A 4 24.51 -2.35 27.63
CA LEU A 4 23.92 -2.50 26.30
C LEU A 4 22.69 -1.59 26.25
N GLU A 5 22.75 -0.51 25.45
CA GLU A 5 21.56 0.25 25.10
C GLU A 5 20.86 -0.45 23.94
N ALA A 6 19.73 -1.09 24.23
CA ALA A 6 18.78 -1.55 23.24
C ALA A 6 18.09 -0.32 22.63
N GLY A 7 18.50 0.05 21.42
CA GLY A 7 17.79 1.02 20.58
C GLY A 7 16.45 0.43 20.12
N GLY A 8 15.44 0.48 20.98
CA GLY A 8 14.05 0.24 20.61
C GLY A 8 13.54 1.44 19.82
N GLY A 9 13.52 1.32 18.48
CA GLY A 9 12.83 2.26 17.62
C GLY A 9 11.36 2.32 18.02
N VAL A 10 10.88 3.51 18.38
CA VAL A 10 9.47 3.72 18.74
C VAL A 10 8.64 3.46 17.48
N CYS A 11 7.83 2.40 17.48
CA CYS A 11 6.79 2.17 16.48
C CYS A 11 5.76 3.30 16.64
N ARG A 12 5.97 4.42 15.94
CA ARG A 12 4.97 5.50 15.85
C ARG A 12 4.23 5.35 14.54
N ALA A 13 2.89 5.29 14.64
CA ALA A 13 2.01 5.57 13.52
C ALA A 13 2.39 6.95 12.94
N GLU A 14 2.46 7.06 11.62
CA GLU A 14 2.68 8.34 10.96
C GLU A 14 1.31 8.87 10.52
N GLU A 15 0.67 9.60 11.42
CA GLU A 15 -0.72 10.02 11.25
C GLU A 15 -0.88 11.11 10.20
N ILE A 16 -1.93 11.01 9.40
CA ILE A 16 -2.33 11.99 8.40
C ILE A 16 -3.83 12.25 8.46
N GLU A 17 -4.23 13.51 8.22
CA GLU A 17 -5.63 13.85 8.04
C GLU A 17 -6.13 13.31 6.69
N HIS A 18 -7.14 12.45 6.73
CA HIS A 18 -7.81 11.89 5.57
C HIS A 18 -9.31 12.12 5.71
N TYR A 19 -9.84 13.12 5.00
CA TYR A 19 -11.25 13.52 5.04
C TYR A 19 -11.79 13.78 6.45
N GLY A 20 -11.02 14.47 7.29
CA GLY A 20 -11.41 14.84 8.65
C GLY A 20 -11.21 13.75 9.71
N ALA A 21 -10.65 12.59 9.34
CA ALA A 21 -10.18 11.56 10.27
C ALA A 21 -8.65 11.51 10.30
N MET A 22 -8.06 11.26 11.46
CA MET A 22 -6.63 10.95 11.57
C MET A 22 -6.44 9.45 11.38
N VAL A 23 -5.58 9.07 10.43
CA VAL A 23 -5.30 7.66 10.09
C VAL A 23 -3.80 7.45 9.99
N ASP A 24 -3.30 6.24 10.25
CA ASP A 24 -1.91 5.90 9.95
C ASP A 24 -1.73 5.82 8.43
N ARG A 25 -0.77 6.56 7.88
CA ARG A 25 -0.48 6.53 6.44
C ARG A 25 0.13 5.19 5.98
N HIS A 26 0.64 4.37 6.92
CA HIS A 26 1.23 3.06 6.65
C HIS A 26 0.31 1.90 7.08
N ALA A 27 -0.97 2.21 7.31
CA ALA A 27 -1.98 1.29 7.81
C ALA A 27 -2.14 -0.01 7.00
N GLY A 28 -2.54 -1.05 7.72
CA GLY A 28 -3.06 -2.29 7.15
C GLY A 28 -4.41 -2.12 6.45
N ILE A 29 -4.88 -3.20 5.82
CA ILE A 29 -6.18 -3.20 5.12
C ILE A 29 -7.36 -3.00 6.08
N ASP A 30 -7.26 -3.54 7.29
CA ASP A 30 -8.29 -3.52 8.33
C ASP A 30 -8.65 -2.10 8.78
N GLU A 31 -7.65 -1.23 8.94
CA GLU A 31 -7.89 0.19 9.26
C GLU A 31 -8.55 0.93 8.12
N CYS A 32 -8.20 0.63 6.86
CA CYS A 32 -8.88 1.20 5.70
C CYS A 32 -10.36 0.78 5.68
N LEU A 33 -10.62 -0.51 5.91
CA LEU A 33 -11.96 -1.09 5.88
C LEU A 33 -12.83 -0.68 7.07
N ALA A 34 -12.25 -0.17 8.17
CA ALA A 34 -13.02 0.37 9.29
C ALA A 34 -13.92 1.55 8.87
N CYS A 35 -13.58 2.25 7.78
CA CYS A 35 -14.41 3.30 7.18
C CYS A 35 -14.91 2.95 5.78
N HIS A 36 -14.11 2.23 4.99
CA HIS A 36 -14.41 1.88 3.59
C HIS A 36 -15.24 0.59 3.43
N ASP A 37 -16.02 0.20 4.44
CA ASP A 37 -17.01 -0.88 4.38
C ASP A 37 -18.37 -0.42 3.81
N GLY A 38 -18.52 0.86 3.48
CA GLY A 38 -19.76 1.48 2.99
C GLY A 38 -20.63 2.11 4.08
N SER A 39 -20.24 2.04 5.36
CA SER A 39 -21.00 2.63 6.47
C SER A 39 -20.62 4.09 6.74
N ILE A 40 -19.34 4.44 6.64
CA ILE A 40 -18.80 5.78 6.94
C ILE A 40 -18.29 6.45 5.66
N ALA A 41 -17.44 5.76 4.92
CA ALA A 41 -16.89 6.21 3.65
C ALA A 41 -17.39 5.35 2.49
N LYS A 42 -17.05 5.76 1.27
CA LYS A 42 -17.37 4.98 0.06
C LYS A 42 -16.78 3.57 0.19
N GLU A 43 -17.59 2.56 -0.03
CA GLU A 43 -17.17 1.16 -0.04
C GLU A 43 -15.97 0.95 -0.98
N ALA A 44 -14.91 0.34 -0.45
CA ALA A 44 -13.81 -0.15 -1.25
C ALA A 44 -14.20 -1.48 -1.90
N VAL A 45 -14.19 -1.52 -3.23
CA VAL A 45 -14.49 -2.73 -3.99
C VAL A 45 -13.18 -3.44 -4.31
N TYR A 46 -12.84 -4.44 -3.50
CA TYR A 46 -11.59 -5.20 -3.58
C TYR A 46 -11.86 -6.69 -3.78
N CYS A 47 -10.83 -7.43 -4.18
CA CYS A 47 -10.96 -8.86 -4.41
C CYS A 47 -9.69 -9.63 -4.03
N LEU A 48 -9.91 -10.85 -3.52
CA LEU A 48 -8.89 -11.71 -2.93
C LEU A 48 -8.50 -12.89 -3.84
N GLU A 49 -9.23 -13.18 -4.93
CA GLU A 49 -8.97 -14.32 -5.83
C GLU A 49 -9.47 -14.02 -7.27
N GLU A 50 -8.64 -14.28 -8.29
CA GLU A 50 -8.97 -14.13 -9.73
C GLU A 50 -9.74 -12.85 -10.13
N CYS A 51 -9.10 -11.68 -10.01
CA CYS A 51 -9.76 -10.39 -10.20
C CYS A 51 -9.07 -9.51 -11.27
N SER A 52 -9.85 -8.58 -11.82
CA SER A 52 -9.32 -7.43 -12.57
C SER A 52 -8.43 -6.57 -11.66
N PHE A 53 -7.53 -5.77 -12.22
CA PHE A 53 -6.81 -4.73 -11.48
C PHE A 53 -7.59 -3.42 -11.38
N MET A 54 -8.73 -3.30 -12.08
CA MET A 54 -9.49 -2.05 -12.16
C MET A 54 -10.57 -1.96 -11.08
N SER A 55 -11.47 -2.95 -11.02
CA SER A 55 -12.49 -3.10 -9.97
C SER A 55 -13.29 -4.39 -10.21
N PRO A 56 -13.55 -5.23 -9.19
CA PRO A 56 -12.88 -5.23 -7.89
C PRO A 56 -11.38 -5.50 -8.06
N HIS A 57 -10.53 -4.65 -7.47
CA HIS A 57 -9.09 -4.75 -7.70
C HIS A 57 -8.35 -5.54 -6.62
N SER A 58 -7.28 -6.21 -7.05
CA SER A 58 -6.53 -7.14 -6.22
C SER A 58 -5.74 -6.43 -5.13
N VAL A 59 -5.95 -6.87 -3.89
CA VAL A 59 -5.17 -6.51 -2.70
C VAL A 59 -4.80 -7.79 -1.94
N MET A 60 -4.04 -7.67 -0.86
CA MET A 60 -3.58 -8.80 -0.04
C MET A 60 -2.79 -9.83 -0.86
N ARG A 61 -1.91 -9.35 -1.73
CA ARG A 61 -1.04 -10.20 -2.57
C ARG A 61 0.40 -10.16 -2.07
N ARG A 62 1.04 -11.32 -1.92
CA ARG A 62 2.49 -11.36 -1.67
C ARG A 62 3.24 -10.70 -2.83
N TYR A 63 4.26 -9.92 -2.49
CA TYR A 63 5.13 -9.26 -3.46
C TYR A 63 6.60 -9.69 -3.32
N PRO A 64 7.24 -10.15 -4.40
CA PRO A 64 6.61 -10.61 -5.64
C PRO A 64 5.78 -11.89 -5.36
N PRO A 65 4.86 -12.26 -6.25
CA PRO A 65 4.17 -13.53 -6.13
C PRO A 65 5.17 -14.71 -6.15
N PRO A 66 4.96 -15.77 -5.34
CA PRO A 66 5.84 -16.92 -5.30
C PRO A 66 6.08 -17.52 -6.70
N GLY A 67 7.35 -17.80 -7.02
CA GLY A 67 7.74 -18.34 -8.32
C GLY A 67 7.71 -17.34 -9.48
N ARG A 68 7.33 -16.07 -9.27
CA ARG A 68 7.25 -15.06 -10.34
C ARG A 68 8.28 -13.94 -10.23
N GLY A 69 9.25 -14.01 -9.32
CA GLY A 69 10.18 -12.92 -9.02
C GLY A 69 10.88 -12.29 -10.24
N ALA A 70 11.20 -13.07 -11.28
CA ALA A 70 11.84 -12.54 -12.50
C ALA A 70 10.96 -11.58 -13.31
N ALA A 71 9.63 -11.61 -13.14
CA ALA A 71 8.68 -10.72 -13.84
C ALA A 71 8.35 -9.45 -13.03
N TYR A 72 9.01 -9.25 -11.89
CA TYR A 72 8.71 -8.16 -10.95
C TYR A 72 9.99 -7.43 -10.55
N ARG A 73 9.86 -6.13 -10.32
CA ARG A 73 10.94 -5.32 -9.77
C ARG A 73 11.23 -5.74 -8.31
N PRO A 74 12.46 -5.52 -7.81
CA PRO A 74 12.74 -5.76 -6.40
C PRO A 74 11.95 -4.79 -5.52
N ALA A 75 11.56 -5.22 -4.32
CA ALA A 75 10.82 -4.40 -3.36
C ALA A 75 11.48 -3.05 -3.05
N GLU A 76 12.81 -3.01 -3.11
CA GLU A 76 13.56 -1.77 -2.92
C GLU A 76 13.25 -0.71 -3.99
N SER A 77 13.12 -1.11 -5.26
CA SER A 77 12.74 -0.18 -6.34
C SER A 77 11.31 0.34 -6.19
N LEU A 78 10.41 -0.43 -5.54
CA LEU A 78 9.06 0.03 -5.24
C LEU A 78 9.10 1.12 -4.18
N ARG A 79 9.89 0.93 -3.13
CA ARG A 79 10.09 1.90 -2.06
C ARG A 79 10.64 3.23 -2.60
N GLU A 80 11.60 3.18 -3.50
CA GLU A 80 12.13 4.35 -4.21
C GLU A 80 11.06 5.06 -5.06
N ALA A 81 10.12 4.30 -5.62
CA ALA A 81 8.97 4.84 -6.36
C ALA A 81 7.82 5.34 -5.46
N GLY A 82 7.96 5.24 -4.13
CA GLY A 82 6.92 5.63 -3.17
C GLY A 82 5.81 4.59 -2.96
N ILE A 83 6.04 3.33 -3.38
CA ILE A 83 5.12 2.20 -3.17
C ILE A 83 5.53 1.46 -1.90
N ALA A 84 4.62 1.42 -0.92
CA ALA A 84 4.82 0.69 0.33
C ALA A 84 4.35 -0.77 0.21
N LEU A 85 5.05 -1.69 0.88
CA LEU A 85 4.58 -3.07 1.09
C LEU A 85 4.43 -3.28 2.59
N VAL A 86 3.22 -3.65 3.02
CA VAL A 86 2.95 -3.95 4.44
C VAL A 86 3.17 -5.45 4.63
N ASP A 87 4.16 -5.83 5.45
CA ASP A 87 4.57 -7.22 5.67
C ASP A 87 4.86 -8.01 4.37
N GLY A 88 5.42 -7.32 3.36
CA GLY A 88 5.71 -7.91 2.05
C GLY A 88 4.47 -8.15 1.18
N MET A 89 3.34 -7.54 1.55
CA MET A 89 2.07 -7.63 0.85
C MET A 89 1.75 -6.33 0.11
N VAL A 90 1.14 -6.47 -1.06
CA VAL A 90 0.41 -5.39 -1.74
C VAL A 90 -0.92 -5.20 -1.02
N VAL A 91 -1.11 -4.01 -0.45
CA VAL A 91 -2.33 -3.58 0.24
C VAL A 91 -2.79 -2.23 -0.31
N CYS A 92 -3.81 -1.61 0.29
CA CYS A 92 -4.34 -0.31 -0.12
C CYS A 92 -3.22 0.74 -0.26
N VAL A 93 -2.38 0.88 0.77
CA VAL A 93 -1.30 1.88 0.81
C VAL A 93 -0.15 1.63 -0.18
N SER A 94 -0.11 0.45 -0.81
CA SER A 94 0.83 0.19 -1.91
C SER A 94 0.51 1.02 -3.16
N CYS A 95 -0.79 1.17 -3.45
CA CYS A 95 -1.26 1.96 -4.58
C CYS A 95 -1.69 3.37 -4.16
N HIS A 96 -2.08 3.56 -2.90
CA HIS A 96 -2.64 4.79 -2.36
C HIS A 96 -1.71 5.41 -1.30
N ASN A 97 -1.00 6.45 -1.65
CA ASN A 97 -0.27 7.29 -0.69
C ASN A 97 -1.16 8.46 -0.25
N LEU A 98 -1.70 8.38 0.96
CA LEU A 98 -2.63 9.37 1.52
C LEU A 98 -2.05 10.79 1.61
N SER A 99 -0.73 10.95 1.56
CA SER A 99 -0.07 12.26 1.48
C SER A 99 -0.15 12.91 0.10
N ASN A 100 -0.57 12.18 -0.93
CA ASN A 100 -0.67 12.71 -2.29
C ASN A 100 -2.01 13.45 -2.45
N PRO A 101 -2.01 14.75 -2.78
CA PRO A 101 -3.25 15.53 -2.90
C PRO A 101 -4.16 15.20 -4.11
N PRO A 102 -3.70 14.61 -5.24
CA PRO A 102 -4.61 14.26 -6.33
C PRO A 102 -5.69 13.25 -5.94
N PRO A 103 -6.81 13.20 -6.68
CA PRO A 103 -7.85 12.19 -6.47
C PRO A 103 -7.28 10.77 -6.47
N TYR A 104 -7.88 9.90 -5.65
CA TYR A 104 -7.45 8.52 -5.45
C TYR A 104 -6.06 8.36 -4.83
N HIS A 105 -5.36 9.43 -4.46
CA HIS A 105 -4.11 9.34 -3.69
C HIS A 105 -3.06 8.42 -4.31
N LEU A 106 -2.97 8.30 -5.64
CA LEU A 106 -2.10 7.31 -6.26
C LEU A 106 -0.63 7.52 -5.86
N ALA A 107 0.03 6.49 -5.34
CA ALA A 107 1.45 6.49 -4.96
C ALA A 107 2.35 6.86 -6.15
N VAL A 108 1.97 6.36 -7.34
CA VAL A 108 2.56 6.73 -8.63
C VAL A 108 1.40 7.04 -9.58
N ASP A 109 1.48 8.18 -10.28
CA ASP A 109 0.55 8.50 -11.35
C ASP A 109 0.47 7.35 -12.37
N ASN A 110 -0.76 6.98 -12.77
CA ASN A 110 -0.99 5.84 -13.64
C ASN A 110 -1.05 6.19 -15.13
N GLY A 111 -0.58 7.38 -15.53
CA GLY A 111 -0.41 7.74 -16.93
C GLY A 111 0.47 6.71 -17.65
N ALA A 112 0.05 6.26 -18.83
CA ALA A 112 0.74 5.22 -19.60
C ALA A 112 1.06 3.93 -18.80
N SER A 113 0.20 3.55 -17.85
CA SER A 113 0.37 2.37 -16.98
C SER A 113 1.61 2.42 -16.08
N ARG A 114 2.12 3.62 -15.78
CA ARG A 114 3.34 3.80 -14.97
C ARG A 114 3.27 3.12 -13.61
N LEU A 115 2.13 3.18 -12.92
CA LEU A 115 1.95 2.50 -11.63
C LEU A 115 2.17 0.99 -11.75
N CYS A 116 1.61 0.36 -12.80
CA CYS A 116 1.81 -1.07 -13.05
C CYS A 116 3.29 -1.39 -13.36
N LEU A 117 3.94 -0.54 -14.14
CA LEU A 117 5.34 -0.70 -14.56
C LEU A 117 6.35 -0.40 -13.44
N SER A 118 5.91 0.21 -12.33
CA SER A 118 6.68 0.28 -11.09
C SER A 118 6.83 -1.09 -10.43
N CYS A 119 5.95 -2.04 -10.74
CA CYS A 119 5.97 -3.39 -10.18
C CYS A 119 6.39 -4.44 -11.19
N HIS A 120 5.91 -4.35 -12.42
CA HIS A 120 6.07 -5.38 -13.44
C HIS A 120 7.21 -5.06 -14.40
N ILE A 121 8.06 -6.05 -14.63
CA ILE A 121 9.07 -6.04 -15.70
C ILE A 121 8.41 -6.69 -16.91
N GLN A 122 8.33 -5.97 -18.03
CA GLN A 122 7.76 -6.45 -19.29
C GLN A 122 8.56 -7.64 -19.84
#